data_AF-A0A9X9PZ98-F1
#
_entry.id   AF-A0A9X9PZ98-F1
#
_cell.length_a   1.000
_cell.length_b   1.000
_cell.length_c   1.000
_cell.angle_alpha   90.00
_cell.angle_beta   90.00
_cell.angle_gamma   90.00
#
_symmetry.space_group_name_H-M   'P 1'
#
loop_
_entity.id
_entity.type
_entity.pdbx_description
1 polymer ?
#
loop_
_entity_poly.entity_id
_entity_poly.type
_entity_poly.pdbx_seq_one_letter_code
_entity_poly.pdbx_strand_id
1 'polypeptide(L)'
;MPNIGYGSNKKTKHMLPSDFRKFLVHNVKELEVLLMCNKSHRAEIAHNVSSKNRKDIVERAAQLAIRVTNPNARLPHTGSQIRTQPIPKD
;
A
#
# COMPACT_ATOMS: atom_id res chain seq x y z
N MET A 1 -14.34 -24.09 18.89
CA MET A 1 -13.33 -24.50 17.88
C MET A 1 -13.58 -23.77 16.57
N PRO A 2 -12.53 -23.33 15.85
CA PRO A 2 -12.67 -22.81 14.49
C PRO A 2 -13.22 -23.90 13.55
N ASN A 3 -14.11 -23.53 12.64
CA ASN A 3 -14.76 -24.42 11.66
C ASN A 3 -14.84 -23.75 10.27
N ILE A 4 -15.14 -24.53 9.23
CA ILE A 4 -15.23 -24.03 7.85
C ILE A 4 -16.32 -22.96 7.65
N GLY A 5 -17.37 -22.97 8.48
CA GLY A 5 -18.48 -22.01 8.44
C GLY A 5 -18.09 -20.58 8.86
N TYR A 6 -16.98 -20.40 9.59
CA TYR A 6 -16.43 -19.07 9.89
C TYR A 6 -15.62 -18.46 8.73
N GLY A 7 -15.49 -19.15 7.60
CA GLY A 7 -14.76 -18.66 6.44
C GLY A 7 -15.42 -17.43 5.82
N SER A 8 -14.64 -16.36 5.61
CA SER A 8 -15.12 -15.17 4.89
C SER A 8 -15.42 -15.48 3.41
N ASN A 9 -16.35 -14.73 2.82
CA ASN A 9 -16.70 -14.85 1.40
C ASN A 9 -15.44 -14.76 0.50
N LYS A 10 -15.34 -15.64 -0.49
CA LYS A 10 -14.19 -15.71 -1.42
C LYS A 10 -13.88 -14.37 -2.11
N LYS A 11 -14.89 -13.55 -2.38
CA LYS A 11 -14.71 -12.24 -3.03
C LYS A 11 -14.05 -11.22 -2.09
N THR A 12 -14.45 -11.22 -0.83
CA THR A 12 -14.04 -10.22 0.17
C THR A 12 -12.87 -10.67 1.05
N LYS A 13 -12.50 -11.95 1.00
CA LYS A 13 -11.34 -12.49 1.71
C LYS A 13 -10.08 -11.70 1.31
N HIS A 14 -9.27 -11.33 2.30
CA HIS A 14 -8.02 -10.56 2.15
C HIS A 14 -8.18 -9.10 1.69
N MET A 15 -9.40 -8.55 1.67
CA MET A 15 -9.62 -7.12 1.44
C MET A 15 -9.35 -6.31 2.70
N LEU A 16 -8.90 -5.07 2.52
CA LEU A 16 -8.88 -4.05 3.55
C LEU A 16 -10.30 -3.48 3.74
N PRO A 17 -10.58 -2.87 4.90
CA PRO A 17 -11.82 -2.12 5.12
C PRO A 17 -12.07 -0.98 4.12
N SER A 18 -11.04 -0.56 3.37
CA SER A 18 -11.15 0.48 2.34
C SER A 18 -11.53 -0.06 0.95
N ASP A 19 -11.93 -1.33 0.85
CA ASP A 19 -12.25 -2.05 -0.40
C ASP A 19 -11.09 -2.34 -1.35
N PHE A 20 -9.85 -2.20 -0.88
CA PHE A 20 -8.65 -2.56 -1.65
C PHE A 20 -7.98 -3.81 -1.09
N ARG A 21 -7.26 -4.55 -1.94
CA ARG A 21 -6.32 -5.59 -1.49
C ARG A 21 -4.94 -4.98 -1.28
N LYS A 22 -4.26 -5.38 -0.20
CA LYS A 22 -2.87 -4.96 0.00
C LYS A 22 -1.92 -5.82 -0.81
N PHE A 23 -0.90 -5.17 -1.35
CA PHE A 23 0.23 -5.79 -2.02
C PHE A 23 1.51 -5.35 -1.33
N LEU A 24 2.27 -6.30 -0.80
CA LEU A 24 3.52 -6.02 -0.11
C LEU A 24 4.61 -5.70 -1.13
N VAL A 25 5.30 -4.57 -0.96
CA VAL A 25 6.32 -4.06 -1.89
C VAL A 25 7.67 -3.96 -1.19
N HIS A 26 8.71 -4.50 -1.82
CA HIS A 26 10.10 -4.45 -1.33
C HIS A 26 10.97 -3.44 -2.09
N ASN A 27 10.63 -3.14 -3.35
CA ASN A 27 11.43 -2.26 -4.22
C ASN A 27 10.54 -1.48 -5.21
N VAL A 28 11.16 -0.56 -5.94
CA VAL A 28 10.48 0.32 -6.90
C VAL A 28 9.93 -0.44 -8.12
N LYS A 29 10.57 -1.55 -8.54
CA LYS A 29 10.15 -2.32 -9.73
C LYS A 29 8.84 -3.06 -9.48
N GLU A 30 8.61 -3.52 -8.25
CA GLU A 30 7.36 -4.19 -7.86
C GLU A 30 6.13 -3.27 -7.95
N LEU A 31 6.31 -1.94 -7.94
CA LEU A 31 5.20 -1.00 -8.19
C LEU A 31 4.69 -1.07 -9.63
N GLU A 32 5.53 -1.45 -10.59
CA GLU A 32 5.13 -1.51 -12.01
C GLU A 32 4.10 -2.62 -12.26
N VAL A 33 4.15 -3.70 -11.47
CA VAL A 33 3.15 -4.78 -11.50
C VAL A 33 1.75 -4.26 -11.13
N LEU A 34 1.68 -3.20 -10.33
CA LEU A 34 0.42 -2.59 -9.91
C LEU A 34 -0.10 -1.52 -10.87
N LEU A 35 0.60 -1.22 -11.97
CA LEU A 35 0.22 -0.16 -12.90
C LEU A 35 -1.20 -0.33 -13.43
N MET A 36 -1.56 -1.56 -13.81
CA MET A 36 -2.90 -1.87 -14.34
C MET A 36 -3.93 -2.14 -13.23
N CYS A 37 -3.48 -2.41 -12.01
CA CYS A 37 -4.29 -2.89 -10.89
C CYS A 37 -4.49 -1.84 -9.78
N ASN A 38 -4.15 -0.57 -10.03
CA ASN A 38 -4.16 0.51 -9.04
C ASN A 38 -5.55 0.82 -8.44
N LYS A 39 -6.65 0.47 -9.12
CA LYS A 39 -8.03 0.62 -8.62
C LYS A 39 -8.44 -0.44 -7.60
N SER A 40 -7.79 -1.60 -7.59
CA SER A 40 -8.16 -2.73 -6.73
C SER A 40 -7.10 -3.03 -5.67
N HIS A 41 -5.87 -2.55 -5.86
CA HIS A 41 -4.75 -2.84 -4.99
C HIS A 41 -4.10 -1.58 -4.43
N ARG A 42 -3.62 -1.68 -3.18
CA ARG A 42 -2.79 -0.67 -2.53
C ARG A 42 -1.43 -1.28 -2.19
N ALA A 43 -0.38 -0.49 -2.33
CA ALA A 43 0.96 -0.90 -1.96
C ALA A 43 1.18 -0.74 -0.45
N GLU A 44 1.78 -1.74 0.18
CA GLU A 44 2.27 -1.67 1.57
C GLU A 44 3.78 -1.87 1.54
N ILE A 45 4.55 -0.89 2.03
CA ILE A 45 6.01 -0.98 2.00
C ILE A 45 6.48 -1.92 3.11
N ALA A 46 7.24 -2.94 2.74
CA ALA A 46 7.73 -3.95 3.66
C ALA A 46 8.60 -3.36 4.79
N HIS A 47 8.52 -4.00 5.96
CA HIS A 47 9.21 -3.56 7.19
C HIS A 47 10.73 -3.43 7.02
N ASN A 48 11.36 -4.31 6.23
CA ASN A 48 12.80 -4.37 6.05
C ASN A 48 13.37 -3.27 5.13
N VAL A 49 12.52 -2.52 4.41
CA VAL A 49 12.97 -1.46 3.51
C VAL A 49 13.48 -0.26 4.32
N SER A 50 14.67 0.22 3.97
CA SER A 50 15.31 1.39 4.59
C SER A 50 14.55 2.69 4.33
N SER A 51 14.77 3.71 5.16
CA SER A 51 14.14 5.03 5.01
C SER A 51 14.49 5.72 3.68
N LYS A 52 15.70 5.51 3.15
CA LYS A 52 16.14 6.04 1.86
C LYS A 52 15.31 5.45 0.72
N ASN A 53 15.25 4.13 0.62
CA ASN A 53 14.51 3.44 -0.45
C ASN A 53 13.00 3.65 -0.32
N ARG A 54 12.48 3.84 0.90
CA ARG A 54 11.08 4.21 1.14
C ARG A 54 10.70 5.53 0.46
N LYS A 55 11.59 6.53 0.43
CA LYS A 55 11.34 7.80 -0.27
C LYS A 55 11.15 7.55 -1.77
N ASP A 56 12.06 6.81 -2.38
CA ASP A 56 12.02 6.49 -3.81
C ASP A 56 10.74 5.70 -4.19
N ILE A 57 10.33 4.77 -3.34
CA ILE A 57 9.09 4.00 -3.51
C ILE A 57 7.86 4.92 -3.43
N VAL A 58 7.79 5.83 -2.46
CA VAL A 58 6.65 6.75 -2.32
C VAL A 58 6.59 7.74 -3.48
N GLU A 59 7.73 8.28 -3.91
CA GLU A 59 7.80 9.18 -5.07
C GLU A 59 7.38 8.47 -6.37
N ARG A 60 7.88 7.25 -6.62
CA ARG A 60 7.46 6.48 -7.80
C ARG A 60 5.98 6.09 -7.72
N ALA A 61 5.48 5.70 -6.54
CA ALA A 61 4.07 5.37 -6.36
C ALA A 61 3.16 6.57 -6.66
N ALA A 62 3.58 7.79 -6.29
CA ALA A 62 2.86 9.02 -6.63
C ALA A 62 2.81 9.25 -8.15
N GLN A 63 3.92 9.04 -8.87
CA GLN A 63 3.96 9.14 -10.34
C GLN A 63 3.02 8.14 -11.03
N LEU A 64 2.93 6.91 -10.50
CA LEU A 64 2.08 5.84 -11.04
C LEU A 64 0.63 5.89 -10.53
N ALA A 65 0.28 6.91 -9.75
CA ALA A 65 -1.02 7.05 -9.07
C ALA A 65 -1.41 5.82 -8.22
N ILE A 66 -0.42 5.14 -7.63
CA ILE A 66 -0.61 4.01 -6.73
C ILE A 66 -0.72 4.52 -5.29
N ARG A 67 -1.78 4.12 -4.58
CA ARG A 67 -1.97 4.48 -3.17
C ARG A 67 -1.14 3.56 -2.26
N VAL A 68 -0.29 4.15 -1.43
CA VAL A 68 0.50 3.46 -0.41
C VAL A 68 -0.21 3.53 0.95
N THR A 69 -0.26 2.43 1.70
CA THR A 69 -0.92 2.36 3.02
C THR A 69 -0.11 2.99 4.14
N ASN A 70 1.22 2.93 4.06
CA ASN A 70 2.16 3.41 5.06
C ASN A 70 3.20 4.42 4.51
N PRO A 71 2.76 5.51 3.85
CA PRO A 71 3.66 6.42 3.13
C PRO A 71 4.67 7.13 4.04
N ASN A 72 4.28 7.50 5.26
CA ASN A 72 5.11 8.27 6.18
C ASN A 72 6.01 7.41 7.08
N ALA A 73 5.94 6.09 6.96
CA ALA A 73 6.64 5.20 7.88
C ALA A 73 8.17 5.28 7.68
N ARG A 74 8.89 5.61 8.76
CA ARG A 74 10.36 5.78 8.81
C ARG A 74 10.90 6.91 7.92
N LEU A 75 10.05 7.85 7.50
CA LEU A 75 10.49 9.05 6.81
C LEU A 75 10.85 10.15 7.83
N PRO A 76 11.99 10.85 7.67
CA PRO A 76 12.33 11.98 8.51
C PRO A 76 11.34 13.14 8.32
N HIS A 77 10.97 13.80 9.42
CA HIS A 77 9.90 14.82 9.49
C HIS A 77 10.20 16.08 8.66
N THR A 78 11.45 16.28 8.24
CA THR A 78 11.99 17.57 7.79
C THR A 78 11.94 17.81 6.28
N GLY A 79 11.41 16.88 5.46
CA GLY A 79 11.74 16.90 4.02
C GLY A 79 10.60 16.84 3.00
N SER A 80 9.43 16.27 3.30
CA SER A 80 8.40 16.17 2.26
C SER A 80 7.05 15.82 2.86
N GLN A 81 6.18 16.82 2.99
CA GLN A 81 4.77 16.56 2.80
C GLN A 81 4.57 16.23 1.32
N ILE A 82 4.93 15.02 0.90
CA ILE A 82 4.30 14.44 -0.28
C ILE A 82 2.83 14.46 0.10
N ARG A 83 2.05 15.32 -0.55
CA ARG A 83 0.60 15.46 -0.35
C ARG A 83 -0.04 14.12 -0.73
N THR A 84 0.10 13.12 0.13
CA THR A 84 -0.66 11.89 0.01
C THR A 84 -2.08 12.31 0.27
N GLN A 85 -2.94 12.20 -0.75
CA GLN A 85 -4.36 12.43 -0.60
C GLN A 85 -4.81 11.67 0.65
N PRO A 86 -5.41 12.36 1.65
CA PRO A 86 -5.87 11.70 2.85
C PRO A 86 -6.76 10.53 2.42
N ILE A 87 -6.43 9.34 2.92
CA ILE A 87 -7.30 8.18 2.72
C ILE A 87 -8.61 8.55 3.44
N PRO A 88 -9.76 8.58 2.74
CA PRO A 88 -11.04 8.77 3.41
C PRO A 88 -11.15 7.77 4.55
N LYS A 89 -11.31 8.29 5.76
CA LYS A 89 -11.75 7.49 6.90
C LYS A 89 -13.27 7.52 6.81
N ASP A 90 -13.82 6.59 6.05
CA ASP A 90 -15.24 6.26 6.21
C ASP A 90 -15.42 5.59 7.58
#